data_AF-A0A7C6ZFD9-F1
#
_entry.id   AF-A0A7C6ZFD9-F1
#
_cell.length_a   1.000
_cell.length_b   1.000
_cell.length_c   1.000
_cell.angle_alpha   90.00
_cell.angle_beta   90.00
_cell.angle_gamma   90.00
#
_symmetry.space_group_name_H-M   'P 1'
#
loop_
_entity.id
_entity.type
_entity.pdbx_description
1 polymer ?
#
loop_
_entity_poly.entity_id
_entity_poly.type
_entity_poly.pdbx_seq_one_letter_code
_entity_poly.pdbx_strand_id
1 'polypeptide(L)'
;ELDLKDPLILANGALITTAQGQILRQEAMPTADIALLLDYSRSHALTIVAFTTDDLLHVFIPEEEKEPERVLRDLASFGLHRYQLVPAWEELPRERVIKVVVSGRDPDHVEAVMKKWPPALGHLNYGRSLPLWLEINGEGVDKARALEYVAAELGIPVSQTMAVGDGETDLPMIKWAQVGVLIQEDGVSVYSREDFAPPRPVAEGAAWALEVFALL
;
A
#
# COMPACT_ATOMS: atom_id res chain seq x y z
N GLU A 1 -22.96 0.60 6.16
CA GLU A 1 -22.09 -0.31 5.38
C GLU A 1 -22.17 0.16 3.94
N LEU A 2 -21.02 0.32 3.26
CA LEU A 2 -20.92 1.06 1.99
C LEU A 2 -21.46 0.32 0.75
N ASP A 3 -22.08 -0.87 0.90
CA ASP A 3 -22.57 -1.74 -0.20
C ASP A 3 -21.59 -1.80 -1.38
N LEU A 4 -20.30 -1.94 -1.06
CA LEU A 4 -19.22 -1.91 -2.05
C LEU A 4 -19.42 -3.06 -3.03
N LYS A 5 -19.48 -2.72 -4.31
CA LYS A 5 -19.51 -3.69 -5.41
C LYS A 5 -18.11 -4.13 -5.78
N ASP A 6 -18.00 -5.34 -6.31
CA ASP A 6 -16.76 -5.90 -6.85
C ASP A 6 -16.21 -5.05 -8.00
N PRO A 7 -14.89 -5.06 -8.23
CA PRO A 7 -13.82 -5.74 -7.46
C PRO A 7 -13.20 -4.94 -6.30
N LEU A 8 -12.56 -5.66 -5.36
CA LEU A 8 -11.73 -5.11 -4.28
C LEU A 8 -10.24 -5.21 -4.65
N ILE A 9 -9.51 -4.09 -4.53
CA ILE A 9 -8.06 -4.03 -4.70
C ILE A 9 -7.40 -4.02 -3.31
N LEU A 10 -6.60 -5.03 -3.02
CA LEU A 10 -5.93 -5.27 -1.73
C LEU A 10 -4.41 -5.29 -1.92
N ALA A 11 -3.68 -5.12 -0.82
CA ALA A 11 -2.21 -5.16 -0.80
C ALA A 11 -1.55 -4.31 -1.91
N ASN A 12 -2.02 -3.07 -2.08
CA ASN A 12 -1.59 -2.12 -3.12
C ASN A 12 -1.68 -2.64 -4.56
N GLY A 13 -2.55 -3.60 -4.85
CA GLY A 13 -2.70 -4.18 -6.17
C GLY A 13 -2.10 -5.56 -6.34
N ALA A 14 -1.39 -6.08 -5.33
CA ALA A 14 -0.88 -7.45 -5.35
C ALA A 14 -2.01 -8.50 -5.31
N LEU A 15 -3.21 -8.11 -4.86
CA LEU A 15 -4.36 -8.99 -4.77
C LEU A 15 -5.62 -8.25 -5.18
N ILE A 16 -6.39 -8.86 -6.08
CA ILE A 16 -7.71 -8.37 -6.51
C ILE A 16 -8.71 -9.49 -6.27
N THR A 17 -9.78 -9.19 -5.54
CA THR A 17 -10.82 -10.18 -5.21
C THR A 17 -12.23 -9.65 -5.50
N THR A 18 -13.21 -10.54 -5.53
CA THR A 18 -14.60 -10.17 -5.28
C THR A 18 -14.81 -9.94 -3.77
N ALA A 19 -15.92 -9.33 -3.39
CA ALA A 19 -16.37 -9.12 -2.03
C ALA A 19 -16.68 -10.45 -1.32
N GLN A 20 -16.96 -11.51 -2.09
CA GLN A 20 -17.11 -12.88 -1.56
C GLN A 20 -15.77 -13.61 -1.43
N GLY A 21 -14.64 -12.94 -1.74
CA GLY A 21 -13.29 -13.48 -1.57
C GLY A 21 -12.78 -14.32 -2.73
N GLN A 22 -13.45 -14.34 -3.89
CA GLN A 22 -12.90 -15.00 -5.07
C GLN A 22 -11.71 -14.19 -5.60
N ILE A 23 -10.55 -14.84 -5.74
CA ILE A 23 -9.35 -14.20 -6.31
C ILE A 23 -9.54 -14.03 -7.81
N LEU A 24 -9.47 -12.78 -8.28
CA LEU A 24 -9.50 -12.40 -9.70
C LEU A 24 -8.09 -12.25 -10.26
N ARG A 25 -7.17 -11.68 -9.48
CA ARG A 25 -5.75 -11.56 -9.81
C ARG A 25 -4.92 -11.59 -8.53
N GLN A 26 -3.75 -12.20 -8.59
CA GLN A 26 -2.79 -12.22 -7.49
C GLN A 26 -1.37 -12.18 -8.06
N GLU A 27 -0.55 -11.28 -7.54
CA GLU A 27 0.85 -11.14 -7.90
C GLU A 27 1.70 -11.41 -6.66
N ALA A 28 2.45 -12.50 -6.72
CA ALA A 28 3.46 -12.80 -5.72
C ALA A 28 4.71 -11.96 -5.98
N MET A 29 5.35 -11.50 -4.91
CA MET A 29 6.69 -10.94 -5.02
C MET A 29 7.68 -12.08 -5.30
N PRO A 30 8.63 -11.94 -6.23
CA PRO A 30 9.61 -12.99 -6.50
C PRO A 30 10.37 -13.39 -5.23
N THR A 31 10.52 -14.70 -4.97
CA THR A 31 11.20 -15.22 -3.77
C THR A 31 12.64 -14.72 -3.65
N ALA A 32 13.31 -14.43 -4.77
CA ALA A 32 14.63 -13.81 -4.80
C ALA A 32 14.63 -12.37 -4.27
N ASP A 33 13.64 -11.57 -4.68
CA ASP A 33 13.47 -10.20 -4.18
C ASP A 33 13.10 -10.19 -2.71
N ILE A 34 12.23 -11.10 -2.29
CA ILE A 34 11.90 -11.30 -0.89
C ILE A 34 13.18 -11.62 -0.12
N ALA A 35 14.00 -12.58 -0.57
CA ALA A 35 15.23 -12.95 0.13
C ALA A 35 16.20 -11.77 0.28
N LEU A 36 16.39 -10.96 -0.77
CA LEU A 36 17.24 -9.77 -0.73
C LEU A 36 16.67 -8.67 0.17
N LEU A 37 15.37 -8.39 0.08
CA LEU A 37 14.68 -7.40 0.89
C LEU A 37 14.72 -7.77 2.36
N LEU A 38 14.46 -9.05 2.61
CA LEU A 38 14.69 -9.65 3.88
C LEU A 38 16.15 -9.33 4.29
N ASP A 39 17.18 -9.89 3.65
CA ASP A 39 18.55 -9.76 4.16
C ASP A 39 18.98 -8.31 4.43
N TYR A 40 18.53 -7.39 3.58
CA TYR A 40 18.70 -5.95 3.76
C TYR A 40 18.04 -5.42 5.04
N SER A 41 16.80 -5.82 5.30
CA SER A 41 16.06 -5.41 6.49
C SER A 41 16.68 -5.96 7.78
N ARG A 42 17.19 -7.22 7.74
CA ARG A 42 17.95 -7.80 8.85
C ARG A 42 19.23 -7.02 9.13
N SER A 43 20.02 -6.67 8.10
CA SER A 43 21.27 -5.91 8.30
C SER A 43 21.06 -4.48 8.82
N HIS A 44 19.83 -3.98 8.77
CA HIS A 44 19.45 -2.66 9.27
C HIS A 44 18.52 -2.72 10.48
N ALA A 45 18.25 -3.89 11.05
CA ALA A 45 17.34 -4.06 12.19
C ALA A 45 15.98 -3.37 11.97
N LEU A 46 15.35 -3.68 10.83
CA LEU A 46 13.98 -3.26 10.52
C LEU A 46 12.99 -4.29 11.03
N THR A 47 11.89 -3.81 11.60
CA THR A 47 10.68 -4.62 11.81
C THR A 47 10.12 -5.01 10.45
N ILE A 48 9.61 -6.23 10.32
CA ILE A 48 8.95 -6.72 9.11
C ILE A 48 7.53 -7.14 9.42
N VAL A 49 6.62 -6.77 8.52
CA VAL A 49 5.25 -7.28 8.43
C VAL A 49 5.05 -7.82 7.03
N ALA A 50 5.05 -9.15 6.90
CA ALA A 50 4.83 -9.85 5.66
C ALA A 50 3.35 -10.17 5.48
N PHE A 51 2.75 -9.62 4.43
CA PHE A 51 1.40 -9.95 3.99
C PHE A 51 1.46 -11.20 3.12
N THR A 52 0.64 -12.20 3.44
CA THR A 52 0.68 -13.48 2.76
C THR A 52 -0.65 -13.86 2.14
N THR A 53 -0.61 -14.81 1.20
CA THR A 53 -1.77 -15.25 0.40
C THR A 53 -2.93 -15.83 1.22
N ASP A 54 -2.72 -16.24 2.48
CA ASP A 54 -3.73 -16.85 3.35
C ASP A 54 -4.37 -15.87 4.35
N ASP A 55 -4.21 -14.57 4.12
CA ASP A 55 -4.73 -13.51 4.98
C ASP A 55 -4.21 -13.61 6.43
N LEU A 56 -2.97 -14.07 6.59
CA LEU A 56 -2.23 -14.02 7.86
C LEU A 56 -0.97 -13.18 7.70
N LEU A 57 -0.82 -12.16 8.55
CA LEU A 57 0.41 -11.39 8.60
C LEU A 57 1.46 -12.13 9.44
N HIS A 58 2.71 -12.13 8.97
CA HIS A 58 3.84 -12.62 9.76
C HIS A 58 4.72 -11.43 10.14
N VAL A 59 4.92 -11.25 11.44
CA VAL A 59 5.57 -10.06 12.00
C VAL A 59 6.86 -10.47 12.68
N PHE A 60 7.98 -9.96 12.20
CA PHE A 60 9.27 -10.09 12.84
C PHE A 60 9.67 -8.74 13.45
N ILE A 61 9.97 -8.72 14.74
CA ILE A 61 10.43 -7.53 15.44
C ILE A 61 11.87 -7.79 15.91
N PRO A 62 12.88 -7.04 15.44
CA PRO A 62 14.26 -7.21 15.85
C PRO A 62 14.46 -6.79 17.31
N GLU A 63 15.46 -7.35 17.99
CA GLU A 63 15.79 -7.01 19.38
C GLU A 63 16.18 -5.53 19.55
N GLU A 64 16.68 -4.90 18.49
CA GLU A 64 17.05 -3.48 18.47
C GLU A 64 15.84 -2.53 18.41
N GLU A 65 14.62 -3.05 18.13
CA GLU A 65 13.40 -2.26 18.26
C GLU A 65 13.10 -2.03 19.74
N LYS A 66 13.17 -0.76 20.15
CA LYS A 66 13.03 -0.35 21.55
C LYS A 66 11.58 -0.18 21.98
N GLU A 67 10.67 -0.04 21.01
CA GLU A 67 9.23 0.16 21.25
C GLU A 67 8.41 -0.88 20.46
N PRO A 68 8.54 -2.19 20.75
CA PRO A 68 7.78 -3.23 20.04
C PRO A 68 6.25 -3.04 20.16
N GLU A 69 5.77 -2.47 21.26
CA GLU A 69 4.35 -2.14 21.46
C GLU A 69 3.84 -1.06 20.48
N ARG A 70 4.72 -0.18 19.98
CA ARG A 70 4.36 0.78 18.92
C ARG A 70 3.95 0.03 17.66
N VAL A 71 4.73 -0.97 17.25
CA VAL A 71 4.44 -1.81 16.07
C VAL A 71 3.04 -2.42 16.19
N LEU A 72 2.72 -2.99 17.34
CA LEU A 72 1.42 -3.63 17.58
C LEU A 72 0.26 -2.63 17.63
N ARG A 73 0.47 -1.45 18.20
CA ARG A 73 -0.53 -0.36 18.19
C ARG A 73 -0.80 0.14 16.79
N ASP A 74 0.25 0.34 15.99
CA ASP A 74 0.14 0.80 14.61
C ASP A 74 -0.66 -0.22 13.78
N LEU A 75 -0.33 -1.52 13.88
CA LEU A 75 -1.12 -2.59 13.25
C LEU A 75 -2.59 -2.57 13.67
N ALA A 76 -2.86 -2.40 14.96
CA ALA A 76 -4.23 -2.33 15.47
C ALA A 76 -5.00 -1.10 14.93
N SER A 77 -4.33 0.04 14.75
CA SER A 77 -4.94 1.26 14.19
C SER A 77 -5.39 1.07 12.73
N PHE A 78 -4.71 0.20 11.99
CA PHE A 78 -5.10 -0.23 10.64
C PHE A 78 -6.12 -1.38 10.62
N GLY A 79 -6.62 -1.82 11.77
CA GLY A 79 -7.51 -2.99 11.86
C GLY A 79 -6.80 -4.33 11.57
N LEU A 80 -5.47 -4.36 11.54
CA LEU A 80 -4.67 -5.54 11.24
C LEU A 80 -4.49 -6.39 12.50
N HIS A 81 -5.51 -7.17 12.84
CA HIS A 81 -5.53 -8.00 14.06
C HIS A 81 -5.10 -9.45 13.83
N ARG A 82 -5.03 -9.89 12.58
CA ARG A 82 -4.75 -11.28 12.22
C ARG A 82 -3.28 -11.46 11.84
N TYR A 83 -2.44 -11.52 12.86
CA TYR A 83 -1.00 -11.65 12.70
C TYR A 83 -0.39 -12.70 13.63
N GLN A 84 0.76 -13.23 13.23
CA GLN A 84 1.63 -14.08 14.04
C GLN A 84 2.98 -13.41 14.20
N LEU A 85 3.47 -13.29 15.45
CA LEU A 85 4.86 -12.95 15.71
C LEU A 85 5.74 -14.15 15.38
N VAL A 86 6.76 -13.96 14.54
CA VAL A 86 7.78 -14.97 14.27
C VAL A 86 9.01 -14.70 15.14
N PRO A 87 9.50 -15.70 15.89
CA PRO A 87 10.62 -15.51 16.82
C PRO A 87 11.97 -15.40 16.12
N ALA A 88 12.06 -15.97 14.92
CA ALA A 88 13.25 -15.91 14.09
C ALA A 88 12.89 -15.45 12.68
N TRP A 89 13.84 -14.74 12.12
CA TRP A 89 13.80 -14.22 10.78
C TRP A 89 13.55 -15.29 9.69
N GLU A 90 14.20 -16.44 9.86
CA GLU A 90 14.17 -17.56 8.93
C GLU A 90 12.77 -18.22 8.86
N GLU A 91 11.90 -17.94 9.83
CA GLU A 91 10.54 -18.48 9.90
C GLU A 91 9.52 -17.68 9.07
N LEU A 92 9.93 -16.58 8.43
CA LEU A 92 9.06 -15.85 7.50
C LEU A 92 8.72 -16.70 6.27
N PRO A 93 7.44 -16.84 5.89
CA PRO A 93 6.99 -17.77 4.85
C PRO A 93 7.16 -17.19 3.44
N ARG A 94 8.41 -17.07 2.99
CA ARG A 94 8.82 -16.36 1.75
C ARG A 94 7.95 -16.70 0.54
N GLU A 95 7.66 -17.97 0.31
CA GLU A 95 6.89 -18.43 -0.88
C GLU A 95 5.43 -17.96 -0.91
N ARG A 96 4.92 -17.37 0.17
CA ARG A 96 3.53 -16.89 0.27
C ARG A 96 3.42 -15.38 0.35
N VAL A 97 4.54 -14.65 0.30
CA VAL A 97 4.54 -13.20 0.52
C VAL A 97 4.09 -12.47 -0.75
N ILE A 98 3.09 -11.61 -0.60
CA ILE A 98 2.56 -10.75 -1.69
C ILE A 98 2.95 -9.28 -1.51
N LYS A 99 3.23 -8.87 -0.26
CA LYS A 99 3.64 -7.52 0.11
C LYS A 99 4.47 -7.58 1.39
N VAL A 100 5.48 -6.72 1.49
CA VAL A 100 6.27 -6.56 2.70
C VAL A 100 6.12 -5.13 3.17
N VAL A 101 5.92 -4.94 4.47
CA VAL A 101 6.02 -3.63 5.09
C VAL A 101 7.17 -3.69 6.08
N VAL A 102 8.07 -2.71 6.00
CA VAL A 102 9.17 -2.56 6.94
C VAL A 102 8.95 -1.34 7.82
N SER A 103 9.34 -1.43 9.08
CA SER A 103 9.31 -0.28 10.00
C SER A 103 10.67 -0.02 10.62
N GLY A 104 11.08 1.25 10.58
CA GLY A 104 12.25 1.75 11.30
C GLY A 104 11.87 2.25 12.69
N ARG A 105 12.84 2.22 13.61
CA ARG A 105 12.69 2.72 14.99
C ARG A 105 12.43 4.23 15.13
N ASP A 106 12.90 5.03 14.18
CA ASP A 106 12.80 6.50 14.19
C ASP A 106 12.94 7.08 12.74
N PRO A 107 12.57 8.35 12.50
CA PRO A 107 12.61 8.94 11.15
C PRO A 107 14.01 8.98 10.54
N ASP A 108 15.04 9.25 11.33
CA ASP A 108 16.44 9.29 10.85
C ASP A 108 16.90 7.89 10.40
N HIS A 109 16.44 6.85 11.09
CA HIS A 109 16.71 5.47 10.73
C HIS A 109 16.08 5.11 9.39
N VAL A 110 14.80 5.47 9.19
CA VAL A 110 14.10 5.25 7.92
C VAL A 110 14.82 5.97 6.79
N GLU A 111 15.18 7.25 6.97
CA GLU A 111 15.91 8.02 5.96
C GLU A 111 17.28 7.40 5.65
N ALA A 112 18.02 6.94 6.66
CA ALA A 112 19.31 6.28 6.46
C ALA A 112 19.19 4.96 5.67
N VAL A 113 18.12 4.20 5.91
CA VAL A 113 17.79 2.96 5.19
C VAL A 113 17.40 3.28 3.76
N MET A 114 16.60 4.31 3.52
CA MET A 114 16.21 4.71 2.16
C MET A 114 17.40 5.21 1.34
N LYS A 115 18.30 5.98 1.96
CA LYS A 115 19.52 6.46 1.30
C LYS A 115 20.48 5.35 0.89
N LYS A 116 20.42 4.20 1.58
CA LYS A 116 21.25 3.02 1.30
C LYS A 116 20.47 1.93 0.55
N TRP A 117 19.29 2.24 0.02
CA TRP A 117 18.46 1.29 -0.69
C TRP A 117 19.27 0.59 -1.79
N PRO A 118 19.37 -0.75 -1.78
CA PRO A 118 20.31 -1.44 -2.64
C PRO A 118 19.82 -1.36 -4.09
N PRO A 119 20.71 -1.13 -5.08
CA PRO A 119 20.33 -1.10 -6.49
C PRO A 119 19.62 -2.38 -6.97
N ALA A 120 19.94 -3.52 -6.36
CA ALA A 120 19.31 -4.81 -6.63
C ALA A 120 17.83 -4.90 -6.21
N LEU A 121 17.33 -3.96 -5.39
CA LEU A 121 15.92 -3.79 -5.05
C LEU A 121 15.32 -2.53 -5.67
N GLY A 122 16.04 -1.87 -6.58
CA GLY A 122 15.63 -0.59 -7.18
C GLY A 122 14.44 -0.71 -8.15
N HIS A 123 14.12 -1.92 -8.61
CA HIS A 123 12.95 -2.22 -9.42
C HIS A 123 11.67 -2.43 -8.60
N LEU A 124 11.78 -2.56 -7.28
CA LEU A 124 10.62 -2.71 -6.40
C LEU A 124 9.90 -1.37 -6.20
N ASN A 125 8.58 -1.44 -6.11
CA ASN A 125 7.75 -0.28 -5.81
C ASN A 125 7.63 -0.10 -4.30
N TYR A 126 7.94 1.09 -3.79
CA TYR A 126 7.75 1.40 -2.38
C TYR A 126 7.11 2.77 -2.14
N GLY A 127 6.46 2.92 -0.99
CA GLY A 127 5.90 4.19 -0.52
C GLY A 127 5.63 4.16 0.99
N ARG A 128 5.62 5.34 1.62
CA ARG A 128 5.31 5.46 3.05
C ARG A 128 3.81 5.35 3.29
N SER A 129 3.43 4.58 4.31
CA SER A 129 2.05 4.53 4.84
C SER A 129 1.91 5.16 6.23
N LEU A 130 2.99 5.21 7.00
CA LEU A 130 3.17 6.04 8.20
C LEU A 130 4.59 6.61 8.19
N PRO A 131 4.90 7.62 9.03
CA PRO A 131 6.26 8.20 9.07
C PRO A 131 7.38 7.18 9.25
N LEU A 132 7.09 6.08 9.96
CA LEU A 132 8.05 5.01 10.25
C LEU A 132 7.85 3.74 9.41
N TRP A 133 6.88 3.72 8.49
CA TRP A 133 6.46 2.50 7.79
C TRP A 133 6.59 2.66 6.28
N LEU A 134 7.35 1.75 5.66
CA LEU A 134 7.55 1.67 4.23
C LEU A 134 6.90 0.41 3.69
N GLU A 135 5.96 0.60 2.79
CA GLU A 135 5.32 -0.49 2.07
C GLU A 135 6.09 -0.80 0.81
N ILE A 136 6.43 -2.07 0.60
CA ILE A 136 7.24 -2.55 -0.51
C ILE A 136 6.46 -3.64 -1.24
N ASN A 137 6.31 -3.45 -2.54
CA ASN A 137 5.52 -4.27 -3.45
C ASN A 137 6.43 -4.75 -4.58
N GLY A 138 6.02 -5.82 -5.27
CA GLY A 138 6.75 -6.34 -6.42
C GLY A 138 6.92 -5.31 -7.53
N GLU A 139 7.86 -5.55 -8.44
CA GLU A 139 8.00 -4.73 -9.65
C GLU A 139 6.69 -4.69 -10.42
N GLY A 140 6.23 -3.47 -10.72
CA GLY A 140 4.97 -3.27 -11.44
C GLY A 140 3.70 -3.58 -10.64
N VAL A 141 3.81 -3.78 -9.33
CA VAL A 141 2.67 -3.84 -8.41
C VAL A 141 2.43 -2.46 -7.82
N ASP A 142 1.33 -1.83 -8.18
CA ASP A 142 0.83 -0.61 -7.56
C ASP A 142 -0.70 -0.47 -7.75
N LYS A 143 -1.31 0.44 -7.00
CA LYS A 143 -2.77 0.66 -7.03
C LYS A 143 -3.24 1.14 -8.41
N ALA A 144 -2.42 1.85 -9.18
CA ALA A 144 -2.81 2.34 -10.51
C ALA A 144 -2.96 1.20 -11.51
N ARG A 145 -2.00 0.27 -11.53
CA ARG A 145 -2.01 -0.88 -12.43
C ARG A 145 -3.11 -1.87 -12.07
N ALA A 146 -3.41 -2.02 -10.79
CA ALA A 146 -4.58 -2.77 -10.35
C ALA A 146 -5.89 -2.10 -10.74
N LEU A 147 -5.99 -0.77 -10.59
CA LEU A 147 -7.17 0.00 -10.99
C LEU A 147 -7.38 -0.02 -12.51
N GLU A 148 -6.30 0.05 -13.29
CA GLU A 148 -6.33 -0.10 -14.75
C GLU A 148 -6.87 -1.45 -15.18
N TYR A 149 -6.39 -2.52 -14.54
CA TYR A 149 -6.90 -3.88 -14.76
C TYR A 149 -8.39 -3.98 -14.44
N VAL A 150 -8.81 -3.51 -13.27
CA VAL A 150 -10.22 -3.54 -12.84
C VAL A 150 -11.11 -2.75 -13.80
N ALA A 151 -10.69 -1.55 -14.21
CA ALA A 151 -11.45 -0.72 -15.13
C ALA A 151 -11.61 -1.41 -16.50
N ALA A 152 -10.55 -2.04 -17.01
CA ALA A 152 -10.60 -2.80 -18.27
C ALA A 152 -11.57 -3.99 -18.18
N GLU A 153 -11.53 -4.78 -17.11
CA GLU A 153 -12.43 -5.92 -16.89
C GLU A 153 -13.90 -5.49 -16.80
N LEU A 154 -14.17 -4.31 -16.25
CA LEU A 154 -15.50 -3.72 -16.16
C LEU A 154 -15.94 -2.97 -17.43
N GLY A 155 -15.05 -2.82 -18.42
CA GLY A 155 -15.32 -2.02 -19.62
C GLY A 155 -15.47 -0.51 -19.35
N ILE A 156 -14.89 -0.02 -18.26
CA ILE A 156 -14.95 1.38 -17.84
C ILE A 156 -13.74 2.12 -18.43
N PRO A 157 -13.93 3.13 -19.28
CA PRO A 157 -12.82 3.94 -19.79
C PRO A 157 -12.26 4.83 -18.68
N VAL A 158 -10.96 5.16 -18.76
CA VAL A 158 -10.28 6.06 -17.80
C VAL A 158 -11.05 7.37 -17.60
N SER A 159 -11.68 7.92 -18.65
CA SER A 159 -12.49 9.14 -18.61
C SER A 159 -13.69 9.07 -17.64
N GLN A 160 -14.09 7.89 -17.18
CA GLN A 160 -15.16 7.66 -16.21
C GLN A 160 -14.63 7.18 -14.85
N THR A 161 -13.35 7.42 -14.56
CA THR A 161 -12.71 6.96 -13.32
C THR A 161 -12.38 8.12 -12.39
N MET A 162 -12.55 7.85 -11.11
CA MET A 162 -12.12 8.73 -10.04
C MET A 162 -11.30 7.92 -9.04
N ALA A 163 -10.16 8.45 -8.60
CA ALA A 163 -9.37 7.88 -7.51
C ALA A 163 -9.24 8.88 -6.37
N VAL A 164 -9.42 8.40 -5.15
CA VAL A 164 -9.23 9.18 -3.93
C VAL A 164 -8.25 8.44 -3.04
N GLY A 165 -7.25 9.15 -2.53
CA GLY A 165 -6.29 8.60 -1.58
C GLY A 165 -5.61 9.70 -0.78
N ASP A 166 -4.71 9.31 0.12
CA ASP A 166 -4.13 10.21 1.12
C ASP A 166 -2.60 10.05 1.25
N GLY A 167 -2.05 8.95 0.75
CA GLY A 167 -0.63 8.62 0.94
C GLY A 167 0.19 8.55 -0.34
N GLU A 168 1.49 8.33 -0.14
CA GLU A 168 2.45 8.12 -1.23
C GLU A 168 2.05 6.93 -2.13
N THR A 169 1.47 5.87 -1.53
CA THR A 169 1.04 4.67 -2.26
C THR A 169 -0.16 4.90 -3.19
N ASP A 170 -0.92 5.98 -2.99
CA ASP A 170 -2.09 6.34 -3.78
C ASP A 170 -1.76 7.26 -4.95
N LEU A 171 -0.63 7.97 -4.89
CA LEU A 171 -0.22 8.91 -5.93
C LEU A 171 -0.26 8.31 -7.34
N PRO A 172 0.17 7.06 -7.59
CA PRO A 172 0.02 6.45 -8.90
C PRO A 172 -1.44 6.38 -9.37
N MET A 173 -2.37 5.90 -8.54
CA MET A 173 -3.78 5.74 -8.95
C MET A 173 -4.48 7.09 -9.10
N ILE A 174 -4.14 8.05 -8.24
CA ILE A 174 -4.63 9.43 -8.30
C ILE A 174 -4.23 10.08 -9.63
N LYS A 175 -2.98 9.90 -10.07
CA LYS A 175 -2.51 10.41 -11.36
C LYS A 175 -3.06 9.65 -12.56
N TRP A 176 -3.41 8.38 -12.36
CA TRP A 176 -3.91 7.53 -13.43
C TRP A 176 -5.36 7.87 -13.81
N ALA A 177 -6.23 8.12 -12.83
CA ALA A 177 -7.66 8.37 -13.05
C ALA A 177 -7.96 9.67 -13.82
N GLN A 178 -9.17 9.81 -14.35
CA GLN A 178 -9.62 11.07 -14.95
C GLN A 178 -9.71 12.19 -13.91
N VAL A 179 -10.22 11.85 -12.72
CA VAL A 179 -10.25 12.74 -11.56
C VAL A 179 -9.52 12.07 -10.40
N GLY A 180 -8.35 12.58 -10.06
CA GLY A 180 -7.58 12.16 -8.89
C GLY A 180 -7.75 13.14 -7.75
N VAL A 181 -7.95 12.66 -6.53
CA VAL A 181 -8.08 13.48 -5.33
C VAL A 181 -7.11 12.97 -4.27
N LEU A 182 -6.15 13.81 -3.89
CA LEU A 182 -5.21 13.56 -2.80
C LEU A 182 -5.65 14.34 -1.57
N ILE A 183 -5.98 13.65 -0.48
CA ILE A 183 -6.39 14.26 0.80
C ILE A 183 -5.20 14.24 1.75
N GLN A 184 -4.82 15.40 2.27
CA GLN A 184 -3.72 15.55 3.22
C GLN A 184 -4.19 16.34 4.45
N GLU A 185 -3.41 16.35 5.52
CA GLU A 185 -3.76 17.08 6.75
C GLU A 185 -4.00 18.58 6.50
N ASP A 186 -3.27 19.16 5.54
CA ASP A 186 -3.27 20.58 5.21
C ASP A 186 -4.21 20.96 4.05
N GLY A 187 -4.94 19.99 3.48
CA GLY A 187 -5.95 20.25 2.46
C GLY A 187 -6.14 19.12 1.47
N VAL A 188 -6.66 19.44 0.28
CA VAL A 188 -6.89 18.47 -0.79
C VAL A 188 -6.37 19.00 -2.10
N SER A 189 -5.66 18.14 -2.82
CA SER A 189 -5.15 18.39 -4.17
C SER A 189 -5.97 17.60 -5.20
N VAL A 190 -6.39 18.25 -6.28
CA VAL A 190 -7.13 17.62 -7.37
C VAL A 190 -6.26 17.55 -8.62
N TYR A 191 -6.21 16.38 -9.23
CA TYR A 191 -5.51 16.07 -10.47
C TYR A 191 -6.55 15.73 -11.53
N SER A 192 -6.40 16.29 -12.73
CA SER A 192 -7.23 15.89 -13.88
C SER A 192 -6.41 15.80 -15.15
N ARG A 193 -6.82 14.90 -16.04
CA ARG A 193 -6.22 14.73 -17.37
C ARG A 193 -6.72 15.77 -18.38
N GLU A 194 -7.81 16.47 -18.07
CA GLU A 194 -8.32 17.62 -18.83
C GLU A 194 -8.21 18.89 -17.95
N ASP A 195 -8.27 20.08 -18.54
CA ASP A 195 -8.26 21.35 -17.81
C ASP A 195 -9.53 21.47 -16.95
N PHE A 196 -9.50 20.86 -15.78
CA PHE A 196 -10.60 20.82 -14.84
C PHE A 196 -10.17 21.50 -13.54
N ALA A 197 -10.79 22.63 -13.25
CA ALA A 197 -10.59 23.36 -12.00
C ALA A 197 -11.68 22.96 -10.99
N PRO A 198 -11.33 22.47 -9.78
CA PRO A 198 -12.33 22.16 -8.78
C PRO A 198 -13.13 23.42 -8.40
N PRO A 199 -14.46 23.33 -8.26
CA PRO A 199 -15.31 24.52 -8.10
C PRO A 199 -15.14 25.25 -6.76
N ARG A 200 -14.52 24.64 -5.73
CA ARG A 200 -14.30 25.26 -4.39
C ARG A 200 -13.05 24.71 -3.67
N PRO A 201 -12.43 25.49 -2.75
CA PRO A 201 -11.41 25.00 -1.81
C PRO A 201 -11.99 23.92 -0.90
N VAL A 202 -11.14 22.97 -0.52
CA VAL A 202 -11.57 21.66 -0.03
C VAL A 202 -11.29 21.52 1.47
N ALA A 203 -12.32 21.17 2.24
CA ALA A 203 -12.21 20.93 3.68
C ALA A 203 -12.89 19.62 4.13
N GLU A 204 -13.37 18.80 3.18
CA GLU A 204 -14.16 17.61 3.48
C GLU A 204 -13.62 16.47 2.61
N GLY A 205 -13.32 15.31 3.23
CA GLY A 205 -12.52 14.22 2.63
C GLY A 205 -13.23 13.40 1.55
N ALA A 206 -13.11 12.06 1.61
CA ALA A 206 -13.57 11.19 0.51
C ALA A 206 -15.08 11.25 0.22
N ALA A 207 -15.92 11.50 1.23
CA ALA A 207 -17.37 11.64 1.04
C ALA A 207 -17.73 12.87 0.19
N TRP A 208 -17.10 14.01 0.47
CA TRP A 208 -17.24 15.22 -0.34
C TRP A 208 -16.73 14.99 -1.77
N ALA A 209 -15.60 14.30 -1.92
CA ALA A 209 -15.06 13.99 -3.22
C ALA A 209 -16.09 13.20 -4.06
N LEU A 210 -16.74 12.20 -3.47
CA LEU A 210 -17.82 11.46 -4.13
C LEU A 210 -19.04 12.33 -4.43
N GLU A 211 -19.49 13.16 -3.48
CA GLU A 211 -20.64 14.05 -3.68
C GLU A 211 -20.41 15.09 -4.79
N VAL A 212 -19.20 15.62 -4.89
CA VAL A 212 -18.85 16.66 -5.87
C VAL A 212 -18.52 16.08 -7.24
N PHE A 213 -17.90 14.90 -7.30
CA PHE A 213 -17.32 14.39 -8.55
C PHE A 213 -17.99 13.12 -9.08
N ALA A 214 -18.60 12.28 -8.25
CA ALA A 214 -19.23 11.02 -8.70
C ALA A 214 -20.74 11.15 -9.01
N LEU A 215 -21.38 12.25 -8.62
CA LEU A 215 -22.82 12.53 -8.84
C LEU A 215 -23.09 13.55 -9.96
N LEU A 216 -22.09 13.90 -10.78
CA LEU A 216 -22.23 14.73 -11.99
C LEU A 216 -22.52 13.86 -13.21
#